data_AF-A0AAE0GCQ4-F1
#
_entry.id   AF-A0AAE0GCQ4-F1
#
_cell.length_a   1.000
_cell.length_b   1.000
_cell.length_c   1.000
_cell.angle_alpha   90.00
_cell.angle_beta   90.00
_cell.angle_gamma   90.00
#
_symmetry.space_group_name_H-M   'P 1'
#
loop_
_entity.id
_entity.type
_entity.pdbx_description
1 polymer ?
#
loop_
_entity_poly.entity_id
_entity_poly.type
_entity_poly.pdbx_seq_one_letter_code
_entity_poly.pdbx_strand_id
1 'polypeptide(L)'
;MDISPDQPFYESPELNLEIRTLETNSAPSWEQDHVIAPAMPTGKHTGNVEVPRLIRPELTKATPQASNSSSFDRKQAQRQVLQMLNGKAKISTNKIPTVLQSWPSRTHTTVSCLKKGAPAKTEWSGYVHNNNDEWKYGHMAMVSRVPKRGLWNWIIVWQATHTGIEGSPGQKLLAAFSDDARAWTKPIVIPIPPVSSAVHQETAVWGPVLHYDLKTDVLWLFYSQSSTCLKRKRGHLRYAPGGDIKVVMSADALKWTAPTTVYTQAADGGLPKIVANQLVVHKASGAWVLPYWQERPKTRSCHTDRSAPTAAGVIISKDQGKTWKVGSQRLTARGTRYLIEATLAEISGGRILQLWRSGGIRLWQSTSTDGGVTWAKPTPTGIPNPNTKVNMVRVDATNQIALAFNDVSGGPRRRLRVAVSDDSGASWKRVMDIDSSGVGLHFSYPTIAVQGCRLLVAYSLMRHGHRDKIPISKSGIKLHIATLPSTEGPPSAAGPPRAGAGLKGSERAPAEEDKLVGFSVIAQNDSSPEILARDAALVHALQDLEQDEVGDDEDGEDVDNEDDSSASSQLNSQVDSSFISPRNKTQVPIFSVGNTPDTKHIGREDAED
;
A
#
# COMPACT_ATOMS: atom_id res chain seq x y z
N MET A 1 -32.10 0.62 56.77
CA MET A 1 -33.21 -0.23 57.21
C MET A 1 -33.84 -0.76 55.93
N ASP A 2 -33.84 -2.04 55.58
CA ASP A 2 -33.38 -3.25 56.24
C ASP A 2 -33.06 -4.31 55.18
N ILE A 3 -32.30 -5.31 55.62
CA ILE A 3 -31.77 -6.47 54.91
C ILE A 3 -32.86 -7.58 54.92
N SER A 4 -33.07 -8.33 53.82
CA SER A 4 -32.80 -9.78 53.69
C SER A 4 -34.05 -10.57 53.18
N PRO A 5 -34.00 -11.90 52.88
CA PRO A 5 -33.70 -12.48 51.55
C PRO A 5 -34.75 -13.54 51.10
N ASP A 6 -34.66 -14.05 49.87
CA ASP A 6 -34.67 -15.50 49.53
C ASP A 6 -34.91 -15.80 48.02
N GLN A 7 -34.18 -16.83 47.59
CA GLN A 7 -33.97 -17.47 46.27
C GLN A 7 -35.26 -18.12 45.65
N PRO A 8 -35.33 -18.59 44.37
CA PRO A 8 -34.28 -19.42 43.74
C PRO A 8 -34.00 -19.32 42.22
N PHE A 9 -32.81 -19.85 41.90
CA PHE A 9 -32.31 -20.37 40.63
C PHE A 9 -33.39 -21.02 39.74
N TYR A 10 -33.37 -20.69 38.44
CA TYR A 10 -33.98 -21.47 37.38
C TYR A 10 -32.91 -21.90 36.38
N GLU A 11 -32.74 -23.22 36.28
CA GLU A 11 -31.95 -23.92 35.28
C GLU A 11 -32.61 -23.82 33.90
N SER A 12 -31.76 -23.75 32.87
CA SER A 12 -32.11 -23.78 31.45
C SER A 12 -32.64 -25.17 31.02
N PRO A 13 -33.70 -25.25 30.22
CA PRO A 13 -34.13 -26.54 29.66
C PRO A 13 -33.24 -26.96 28.48
N GLU A 14 -32.66 -28.15 28.60
CA GLU A 14 -32.02 -28.90 27.52
C GLU A 14 -33.05 -29.26 26.44
N LEU A 15 -32.79 -28.85 25.20
CA LEU A 15 -33.55 -29.26 24.03
C LEU A 15 -32.69 -30.24 23.21
N ASN A 16 -33.01 -31.52 23.36
CA ASN A 16 -32.52 -32.62 22.54
C ASN A 16 -32.99 -32.42 21.10
N LEU A 17 -32.05 -32.24 20.17
CA LEU A 17 -32.29 -32.26 18.73
C LEU A 17 -31.57 -33.47 18.13
N GLU A 18 -32.36 -34.49 17.82
CA GLU A 18 -31.99 -35.65 17.02
C GLU A 18 -31.49 -35.21 15.64
N ILE A 19 -30.25 -35.58 15.30
CA ILE A 19 -29.71 -35.46 13.95
C ILE A 19 -30.19 -36.67 13.16
N ARG A 20 -31.22 -36.49 12.33
CA ARG A 20 -31.53 -37.40 11.22
C ARG A 20 -30.65 -37.04 10.03
N THR A 21 -29.69 -37.89 9.72
CA THR A 21 -28.94 -37.88 8.46
C THR A 21 -29.85 -38.32 7.32
N LEU A 22 -30.15 -37.40 6.40
CA LEU A 22 -30.71 -37.70 5.09
C LEU A 22 -29.57 -37.78 4.07
N GLU A 23 -29.51 -38.91 3.39
CA GLU A 23 -28.64 -39.23 2.28
C GLU A 23 -28.96 -38.35 1.07
N THR A 24 -27.94 -37.78 0.43
CA THR A 24 -28.00 -37.41 -0.99
C THR A 24 -26.74 -37.83 -1.71
N ASN A 25 -26.97 -38.59 -2.77
CA ASN A 25 -26.02 -39.23 -3.67
C ASN A 25 -25.12 -38.27 -4.47
N SER A 26 -24.07 -38.88 -5.02
CA SER A 26 -23.30 -38.55 -6.23
C SER A 26 -22.04 -37.69 -6.11
N ALA A 27 -20.89 -38.38 -6.00
CA ALA A 27 -19.61 -37.97 -6.58
C ALA A 27 -18.94 -39.20 -7.26
N PRO A 28 -18.28 -39.07 -8.43
CA PRO A 28 -17.82 -40.21 -9.21
C PRO A 28 -16.44 -40.74 -8.80
N SER A 29 -16.30 -42.03 -9.13
CA SER A 29 -15.26 -43.02 -8.88
C SER A 29 -13.85 -42.73 -9.40
N TRP A 30 -12.84 -43.23 -8.68
CA TRP A 30 -11.76 -44.04 -9.25
C TRP A 30 -11.20 -45.00 -8.19
N GLU A 31 -10.75 -46.17 -8.67
CA GLU A 31 -10.67 -47.47 -8.01
C GLU A 31 -9.56 -47.61 -6.95
N GLN A 32 -9.85 -48.43 -5.92
CA GLN A 32 -8.87 -49.12 -5.07
C GLN A 32 -9.05 -50.62 -5.26
N ASP A 33 -7.96 -51.34 -5.54
CA ASP A 33 -7.89 -52.79 -5.40
C ASP A 33 -7.57 -53.16 -3.94
N HIS A 34 -8.39 -54.09 -3.42
CA HIS A 34 -8.36 -54.67 -2.08
C HIS A 34 -7.27 -55.75 -1.91
N VAL A 35 -6.69 -55.89 -0.70
CA VAL A 35 -6.51 -57.19 -0.02
C VAL A 35 -6.49 -57.05 1.53
N ILE A 36 -7.61 -57.45 2.15
CA ILE A 36 -7.84 -58.33 3.33
C ILE A 36 -6.84 -58.36 4.53
N ALA A 37 -7.41 -58.20 5.74
CA ALA A 37 -6.83 -58.26 7.11
C ALA A 37 -6.59 -59.72 7.64
N PRO A 38 -6.00 -59.98 8.84
CA PRO A 38 -6.75 -59.85 10.11
C PRO A 38 -5.97 -59.62 11.45
N ALA A 39 -6.74 -59.12 12.43
CA ALA A 39 -6.80 -59.43 13.88
C ALA A 39 -5.55 -59.44 14.82
N MET A 40 -5.71 -58.74 15.94
CA MET A 40 -4.88 -58.78 17.16
C MET A 40 -5.05 -60.07 17.97
N PRO A 41 -4.10 -60.36 18.89
CA PRO A 41 -4.51 -60.63 20.27
C PRO A 41 -3.64 -59.96 21.36
N THR A 42 -4.24 -59.95 22.54
CA THR A 42 -3.92 -59.34 23.84
C THR A 42 -2.76 -60.00 24.60
N GLY A 43 -2.03 -59.23 25.42
CA GLY A 43 -1.12 -59.76 26.43
C GLY A 43 -0.38 -58.69 27.24
N LYS A 44 -0.63 -58.62 28.56
CA LYS A 44 0.13 -57.83 29.55
C LYS A 44 1.41 -58.59 29.93
N HIS A 45 2.56 -57.91 30.00
CA HIS A 45 3.52 -58.07 31.11
C HIS A 45 4.59 -56.97 31.13
N THR A 46 5.00 -56.69 32.35
CA THR A 46 5.94 -55.72 32.93
C THR A 46 7.39 -55.81 32.45
N GLY A 47 8.07 -54.67 32.28
CA GLY A 47 9.53 -54.60 32.20
C GLY A 47 10.07 -53.26 31.68
N ASN A 48 10.90 -52.61 32.50
CA ASN A 48 11.87 -51.53 32.23
C ASN A 48 11.79 -50.75 30.91
N VAL A 49 11.55 -49.43 31.04
CA VAL A 49 11.75 -48.45 29.96
C VAL A 49 13.24 -48.14 29.85
N GLU A 50 13.95 -48.87 28.98
CA GLU A 50 15.14 -48.36 28.28
C GLU A 50 14.68 -47.75 26.95
N VAL A 51 15.12 -46.51 26.69
CA VAL A 51 14.82 -45.76 25.47
C VAL A 51 15.61 -46.35 24.29
N PRO A 52 14.99 -46.88 23.23
CA PRO A 52 15.72 -47.31 22.05
C PRO A 52 16.09 -46.08 21.20
N ARG A 53 17.39 -45.96 20.93
CA ARG A 53 17.96 -45.06 19.93
C ARG A 53 17.22 -45.18 18.60
N LEU A 54 16.75 -44.06 18.06
CA LEU A 54 16.33 -43.92 16.67
C LEU A 54 17.48 -44.36 15.75
N ILE A 55 17.28 -45.47 15.08
CA ILE A 55 18.09 -45.95 13.96
C ILE A 55 18.00 -44.88 12.87
N ARG A 56 19.12 -44.22 12.60
CA ARG A 56 19.28 -43.36 11.42
C ARG A 56 19.17 -44.25 10.17
N PRO A 57 18.40 -43.89 9.14
CA PRO A 57 18.56 -44.52 7.84
C PRO A 57 19.96 -44.17 7.34
N GLU A 58 20.80 -45.19 7.12
CA GLU A 58 22.04 -45.03 6.37
C GLU A 58 21.67 -44.55 4.96
N LEU A 59 21.90 -43.26 4.68
CA LEU A 59 22.08 -42.81 3.31
C LEU A 59 23.35 -43.48 2.78
N THR A 60 23.18 -44.55 2.01
CA THR A 60 24.23 -45.06 1.12
C THR A 60 24.77 -43.89 0.31
N LYS A 61 26.06 -43.58 0.52
CA LYS A 61 26.83 -42.64 -0.30
C LYS A 61 26.93 -43.19 -1.72
N ALA A 62 25.92 -42.93 -2.55
CA ALA A 62 26.12 -42.92 -3.99
C ALA A 62 26.87 -41.63 -4.31
N THR A 63 28.16 -41.75 -4.58
CA THR A 63 28.97 -40.68 -5.18
C THR A 63 28.29 -40.25 -6.48
N PRO A 64 27.82 -38.99 -6.62
CA PRO A 64 27.33 -38.54 -7.90
C PRO A 64 28.54 -38.51 -8.84
N GLN A 65 28.51 -39.33 -9.89
CA GLN A 65 29.33 -39.03 -11.06
C GLN A 65 29.02 -37.59 -11.46
N ALA A 66 30.06 -36.77 -11.56
CA ALA A 66 29.97 -35.40 -12.02
C ALA A 66 29.48 -35.38 -13.47
N SER A 67 28.16 -35.41 -13.64
CA SER A 67 27.52 -35.03 -14.89
C SER A 67 27.74 -33.54 -15.06
N ASN A 68 28.43 -33.15 -16.13
CA ASN A 68 28.67 -31.77 -16.57
C ASN A 68 27.56 -30.82 -16.11
N SER A 69 27.80 -30.05 -15.05
CA SER A 69 26.87 -29.00 -14.63
C SER A 69 26.92 -27.91 -15.70
N SER A 70 25.94 -27.87 -16.60
CA SER A 70 25.71 -26.70 -17.43
C SER A 70 25.64 -25.49 -16.49
N SER A 71 26.53 -24.51 -16.68
CA SER A 71 26.45 -23.26 -15.95
C SER A 71 25.05 -22.68 -16.15
N PHE A 72 24.34 -22.43 -15.05
CA PHE A 72 22.99 -21.88 -15.13
C PHE A 72 23.06 -20.47 -15.74
N ASP A 73 22.56 -20.30 -16.97
CA ASP A 73 22.45 -18.99 -17.62
C ASP A 73 21.13 -18.30 -17.23
N ARG A 74 21.21 -17.41 -16.24
CA ARG A 74 20.09 -16.55 -15.80
C ARG A 74 19.44 -15.79 -16.95
N LYS A 75 20.23 -15.29 -17.91
CA LYS A 75 19.69 -14.52 -19.04
C LYS A 75 18.92 -15.43 -19.99
N GLN A 76 19.36 -16.67 -20.19
CA GLN A 76 18.59 -17.67 -20.94
C GLN A 76 17.27 -18.00 -20.24
N ALA A 77 17.30 -18.23 -18.92
CA ALA A 77 16.08 -18.50 -18.16
C ALA A 77 15.09 -17.32 -18.19
N GLN A 78 15.58 -16.08 -18.04
CA GLN A 78 14.78 -14.87 -18.21
C GLN A 78 14.15 -14.79 -19.61
N ARG A 79 14.94 -15.04 -20.68
CA ARG A 79 14.42 -15.06 -22.06
C ARG A 79 13.33 -16.12 -22.24
N GLN A 80 13.52 -17.32 -21.71
CA GLN A 80 12.52 -18.39 -21.77
C GLN A 80 11.23 -17.99 -21.03
N VAL A 81 11.33 -17.46 -19.82
CA VAL A 81 10.15 -16.98 -19.07
C VAL A 81 9.46 -15.85 -19.82
N LEU A 82 10.19 -14.87 -20.34
CA LEU A 82 9.60 -13.80 -21.14
C LEU A 82 8.95 -14.30 -22.43
N GLN A 83 9.51 -15.32 -23.10
CA GLN A 83 8.88 -15.96 -24.25
C GLN A 83 7.57 -16.67 -23.87
N MET A 84 7.55 -17.39 -22.73
CA MET A 84 6.33 -18.02 -22.21
C MET A 84 5.25 -16.97 -21.88
N LEU A 85 5.65 -15.82 -21.35
CA LEU A 85 4.73 -14.74 -20.97
C LEU A 85 4.25 -13.91 -22.19
N ASN A 86 5.06 -13.81 -23.25
CA ASN A 86 4.77 -12.97 -24.42
C ASN A 86 4.18 -13.75 -25.62
N GLY A 87 4.16 -15.08 -25.63
CA GLY A 87 3.83 -15.88 -26.81
C GLY A 87 2.70 -16.90 -26.61
N LYS A 88 1.54 -16.65 -27.25
CA LYS A 88 0.63 -17.59 -27.97
C LYS A 88 0.31 -19.01 -27.43
N ALA A 89 0.68 -19.39 -26.23
CA ALA A 89 0.34 -20.67 -25.64
C ALA A 89 -0.48 -20.42 -24.37
N LYS A 90 -1.66 -21.06 -24.26
CA LYS A 90 -2.41 -21.20 -23.00
C LYS A 90 -1.54 -22.02 -22.04
N ILE A 91 -0.55 -21.40 -21.42
CA ILE A 91 0.33 -22.04 -20.46
C ILE A 91 0.02 -21.45 -19.09
N SER A 92 -0.55 -22.31 -18.24
CA SER A 92 -0.68 -22.08 -16.80
C SER A 92 0.69 -21.76 -16.20
N THR A 93 0.73 -20.79 -15.29
CA THR A 93 1.89 -20.42 -14.44
C THR A 93 2.56 -21.62 -13.77
N ASN A 94 1.86 -22.76 -13.68
CA ASN A 94 2.36 -24.04 -13.16
C ASN A 94 3.51 -24.64 -14.01
N LYS A 95 3.71 -24.24 -15.27
CA LYS A 95 4.81 -24.76 -16.12
C LYS A 95 6.11 -23.92 -16.10
N ILE A 96 6.16 -22.81 -15.37
CA ILE A 96 7.39 -22.01 -15.22
C ILE A 96 8.41 -22.84 -14.41
N PRO A 97 9.67 -23.02 -14.84
CA PRO A 97 10.66 -23.76 -14.05
C PRO A 97 10.94 -23.06 -12.70
N THR A 98 10.93 -23.82 -11.60
CA THR A 98 11.40 -23.30 -10.31
C THR A 98 12.93 -23.20 -10.37
N VAL A 99 13.48 -22.00 -10.20
CA VAL A 99 14.94 -21.84 -10.12
C VAL A 99 15.38 -22.24 -8.72
N LEU A 100 16.07 -23.38 -8.62
CA LEU A 100 16.46 -24.00 -7.35
C LEU A 100 17.84 -23.57 -6.83
N GLN A 101 18.55 -22.65 -7.51
CA GLN A 101 19.91 -22.29 -7.12
C GLN A 101 19.95 -21.02 -6.25
N SER A 102 20.64 -21.13 -5.11
CA SER A 102 20.95 -20.04 -4.20
C SER A 102 22.07 -19.17 -4.76
N TRP A 103 21.89 -17.86 -4.74
CA TRP A 103 22.87 -16.88 -5.20
C TRP A 103 23.83 -16.47 -4.07
N PRO A 104 25.05 -16.01 -4.38
CA PRO A 104 25.98 -15.49 -3.39
C PRO A 104 25.31 -14.43 -2.51
N SER A 105 25.52 -14.55 -1.20
CA SER A 105 25.04 -13.58 -0.22
C SER A 105 25.65 -12.21 -0.50
N ARG A 106 24.81 -11.20 -0.72
CA ARG A 106 25.26 -9.81 -0.74
C ARG A 106 25.49 -9.36 0.70
N THR A 107 26.71 -8.93 1.01
CA THR A 107 27.06 -8.35 2.30
C THR A 107 26.31 -7.04 2.50
N HIS A 108 25.62 -6.90 3.63
CA HIS A 108 25.07 -5.63 4.07
C HIS A 108 26.14 -4.90 4.87
N THR A 109 26.75 -3.88 4.28
CA THR A 109 27.53 -2.90 5.03
C THR A 109 26.59 -1.88 5.68
N THR A 110 26.89 -1.53 6.91
CA THR A 110 26.16 -0.52 7.68
C THR A 110 26.57 0.86 7.18
N VAL A 111 25.84 1.41 6.22
CA VAL A 111 26.11 2.75 5.67
C VAL A 111 25.21 3.78 6.34
N SER A 112 25.78 4.89 6.83
CA SER A 112 25.02 6.07 7.24
C SER A 112 24.71 6.93 6.02
N CYS A 113 23.43 7.22 5.79
CA CYS A 113 22.94 7.80 4.54
C CYS A 113 22.69 9.31 4.56
N LEU A 114 23.26 10.03 5.53
CA LEU A 114 23.33 11.50 5.48
C LEU A 114 24.68 12.03 5.95
N LYS A 115 25.41 12.68 5.03
CA LYS A 115 26.37 13.74 5.38
C LYS A 115 25.64 15.08 5.48
N LYS A 116 25.75 15.79 6.61
CA LYS A 116 25.14 17.12 6.78
C LYS A 116 25.54 18.05 5.62
N GLY A 117 24.54 18.66 4.98
CA GLY A 117 24.73 19.71 3.96
C GLY A 117 24.74 19.25 2.49
N ALA A 118 24.90 17.96 2.19
CA ALA A 118 24.89 17.49 0.80
C ALA A 118 23.45 17.26 0.27
N PRO A 119 23.14 17.63 -0.99
CA PRO A 119 21.84 17.35 -1.59
C PRO A 119 21.74 15.88 -2.00
N ALA A 120 20.53 15.31 -1.95
CA ALA A 120 20.25 14.05 -2.61
C ALA A 120 20.34 14.22 -4.14
N LYS A 121 20.69 13.15 -4.85
CA LYS A 121 20.88 13.19 -6.31
C LYS A 121 19.93 12.24 -7.01
N THR A 122 19.19 12.73 -8.00
CA THR A 122 18.44 11.87 -8.92
C THR A 122 19.40 11.07 -9.78
N GLU A 123 19.23 9.76 -9.81
CA GLU A 123 19.96 8.87 -10.72
C GLU A 123 19.16 8.55 -11.98
N TRP A 124 17.85 8.37 -11.82
CA TRP A 124 16.96 7.97 -12.91
C TRP A 124 15.51 8.26 -12.54
N SER A 125 14.68 8.59 -13.53
CA SER A 125 13.22 8.66 -13.40
C SER A 125 12.59 8.22 -14.72
N GLY A 126 11.58 7.37 -14.65
CA GLY A 126 10.95 6.84 -15.85
C GLY A 126 9.68 6.05 -15.57
N TYR A 127 8.98 5.69 -16.65
CA TYR A 127 7.82 4.82 -16.58
C TYR A 127 8.23 3.37 -16.37
N VAL A 128 7.53 2.71 -15.45
CA VAL A 128 7.50 1.26 -15.32
C VAL A 128 6.40 0.72 -16.24
N HIS A 129 5.27 1.43 -16.27
CA HIS A 129 4.13 1.11 -17.12
C HIS A 129 3.36 2.38 -17.47
N ASN A 130 3.06 2.57 -18.75
CA ASN A 130 2.08 3.54 -19.23
C ASN A 130 0.75 2.82 -19.41
N ASN A 131 -0.32 3.40 -18.89
CA ASN A 131 -1.67 2.93 -19.19
C ASN A 131 -1.91 2.99 -20.70
N ASN A 132 -2.67 2.04 -21.21
CA ASN A 132 -2.91 1.85 -22.65
C ASN A 132 -4.29 1.23 -22.87
N ASP A 133 -4.60 0.82 -24.10
CA ASP A 133 -5.91 0.27 -24.44
C ASP A 133 -6.19 -1.08 -23.76
N GLU A 134 -5.15 -1.85 -23.44
CA GLU A 134 -5.26 -3.09 -22.68
C GLU A 134 -5.48 -2.77 -21.19
N TRP A 135 -4.60 -1.98 -20.58
CA TRP A 135 -4.64 -1.62 -19.16
C TRP A 135 -4.89 -0.12 -19.00
N LYS A 136 -6.16 0.26 -18.93
CA LYS A 136 -6.60 1.67 -18.92
C LYS A 136 -6.42 2.35 -17.56
N TYR A 137 -6.24 1.58 -16.50
CA TYR A 137 -6.02 2.08 -15.14
C TYR A 137 -4.92 1.29 -14.44
N GLY A 138 -4.08 2.00 -13.67
CA GLY A 138 -3.01 1.44 -12.87
C GLY A 138 -2.72 2.33 -11.65
N HIS A 139 -2.69 1.77 -10.45
CA HIS A 139 -2.63 2.54 -9.20
C HIS A 139 -2.00 1.76 -8.03
N MET A 140 -1.64 2.46 -6.95
CA MET A 140 -1.09 1.89 -5.70
C MET A 140 0.12 0.96 -5.93
N ALA A 141 1.18 1.48 -6.54
CA ALA A 141 2.37 0.69 -6.81
C ALA A 141 3.20 0.38 -5.54
N MET A 142 3.69 -0.85 -5.44
CA MET A 142 4.63 -1.32 -4.44
C MET A 142 5.91 -1.78 -5.13
N VAL A 143 7.06 -1.35 -4.62
CA VAL A 143 8.38 -1.81 -5.09
C VAL A 143 9.05 -2.63 -4.00
N SER A 144 9.65 -3.75 -4.38
CA SER A 144 10.44 -4.61 -3.48
C SER A 144 11.57 -5.30 -4.21
N ARG A 145 12.57 -5.74 -3.44
CA ARG A 145 13.49 -6.77 -3.92
C ARG A 145 12.74 -8.08 -4.12
N VAL A 146 13.23 -8.86 -5.07
CA VAL A 146 12.82 -10.24 -5.31
C VAL A 146 13.65 -11.18 -4.41
N PRO A 147 13.10 -12.32 -3.95
CA PRO A 147 13.86 -13.35 -3.25
C PRO A 147 15.09 -13.79 -4.03
N LYS A 148 16.09 -14.33 -3.35
CA LYS A 148 17.35 -14.72 -4.01
C LYS A 148 17.06 -15.69 -5.15
N ARG A 149 16.19 -16.67 -4.96
CA ARG A 149 15.86 -17.68 -5.98
C ARG A 149 15.12 -17.11 -7.22
N GLY A 150 14.67 -15.86 -7.19
CA GLY A 150 14.01 -15.23 -8.32
C GLY A 150 14.97 -14.89 -9.47
N LEU A 151 14.40 -14.75 -10.67
CA LEU A 151 15.13 -14.45 -11.89
C LEU A 151 15.53 -12.97 -12.05
N TRP A 152 14.90 -12.06 -11.30
CA TRP A 152 15.16 -10.63 -11.33
C TRP A 152 15.56 -10.11 -9.95
N ASN A 153 16.08 -8.89 -9.88
CA ASN A 153 16.46 -8.28 -8.59
C ASN A 153 15.30 -7.48 -7.96
N TRP A 154 14.40 -6.97 -8.79
CA TRP A 154 13.33 -6.06 -8.40
C TRP A 154 11.99 -6.48 -9.00
N ILE A 155 10.94 -6.22 -8.25
CA ILE A 155 9.55 -6.35 -8.66
C ILE A 155 8.79 -5.08 -8.28
N ILE A 156 7.91 -4.64 -9.17
CA ILE A 156 6.87 -3.64 -8.88
C ILE A 156 5.51 -4.29 -9.09
N VAL A 157 4.61 -4.14 -8.11
CA VAL A 157 3.23 -4.66 -8.15
C VAL A 157 2.24 -3.52 -7.99
N TRP A 158 1.16 -3.50 -8.79
CA TRP A 158 0.11 -2.47 -8.71
C TRP A 158 -1.26 -3.05 -9.05
N GLN A 159 -2.34 -2.38 -8.64
CA GLN A 159 -3.70 -2.74 -9.04
C GLN A 159 -4.02 -2.13 -10.41
N ALA A 160 -4.72 -2.86 -11.28
CA ALA A 160 -5.04 -2.42 -12.63
C ALA A 160 -6.38 -2.95 -13.15
N THR A 161 -7.00 -2.22 -14.08
CA THR A 161 -8.24 -2.63 -14.76
C THR A 161 -8.20 -2.38 -16.26
N HIS A 162 -8.89 -3.23 -17.02
CA HIS A 162 -9.12 -3.04 -18.45
C HIS A 162 -10.15 -1.95 -18.73
N THR A 163 -11.10 -1.73 -17.81
CA THR A 163 -12.21 -0.78 -17.97
C THR A 163 -11.77 0.68 -17.80
N GLY A 164 -10.64 0.92 -17.12
CA GLY A 164 -10.21 2.26 -16.72
C GLY A 164 -10.89 2.74 -15.43
N ILE A 165 -11.78 1.92 -14.86
CA ILE A 165 -12.57 2.25 -13.68
C ILE A 165 -12.05 1.44 -12.50
N GLU A 166 -11.69 2.14 -11.43
CA GLU A 166 -11.23 1.52 -10.19
C GLU A 166 -12.36 0.72 -9.52
N GLY A 167 -12.05 -0.51 -9.14
CA GLY A 167 -12.99 -1.43 -8.48
C GLY A 167 -13.93 -2.15 -9.42
N SER A 168 -13.78 -2.03 -10.74
CA SER A 168 -14.54 -2.87 -11.67
C SER A 168 -14.34 -4.35 -11.35
N PRO A 169 -15.39 -5.19 -11.52
CA PRO A 169 -15.22 -6.64 -11.60
C PRO A 169 -14.08 -6.97 -12.57
N GLY A 170 -13.18 -7.85 -12.14
CA GLY A 170 -12.01 -8.22 -12.93
C GLY A 170 -10.77 -7.35 -12.69
N GLN A 171 -10.80 -6.36 -11.77
CA GLN A 171 -9.57 -5.68 -11.33
C GLN A 171 -8.54 -6.70 -10.85
N LYS A 172 -7.30 -6.58 -11.33
CA LYS A 172 -6.19 -7.52 -11.08
C LYS A 172 -5.01 -6.82 -10.40
N LEU A 173 -4.07 -7.62 -9.93
CA LEU A 173 -2.71 -7.16 -9.59
C LEU A 173 -1.77 -7.49 -10.75
N LEU A 174 -1.02 -6.49 -11.21
CA LEU A 174 0.03 -6.66 -12.21
C LEU A 174 1.40 -6.61 -11.55
N ALA A 175 2.37 -7.31 -12.14
CA ALA A 175 3.77 -7.29 -11.76
C ALA A 175 4.68 -7.01 -12.95
N ALA A 176 5.70 -6.17 -12.76
CA ALA A 176 6.82 -6.02 -13.69
C ALA A 176 8.14 -6.25 -12.95
N PHE A 177 9.15 -6.74 -13.67
CA PHE A 177 10.43 -7.15 -13.10
C PHE A 177 11.60 -6.38 -13.70
N SER A 178 12.69 -6.26 -12.93
CA SER A 178 13.90 -5.58 -13.39
C SER A 178 15.16 -6.10 -12.68
N ASP A 179 16.30 -6.07 -13.37
CA ASP A 179 17.61 -6.34 -12.75
C ASP A 179 18.25 -5.07 -12.18
N ASP A 180 18.06 -3.92 -12.83
CA ASP A 180 18.72 -2.64 -12.53
C ASP A 180 17.78 -1.56 -11.96
N ALA A 181 16.48 -1.89 -11.91
CA ALA A 181 15.36 -1.00 -11.60
C ALA A 181 15.17 0.15 -12.60
N ARG A 182 15.68 0.03 -13.82
CA ARG A 182 15.53 1.03 -14.90
C ARG A 182 14.81 0.45 -16.10
N ALA A 183 15.20 -0.74 -16.54
CA ALA A 183 14.53 -1.48 -17.61
C ALA A 183 13.55 -2.49 -17.00
N TRP A 184 12.25 -2.36 -17.35
CA TRP A 184 11.18 -3.17 -16.80
C TRP A 184 10.56 -4.08 -17.87
N THR A 185 10.19 -5.30 -17.48
CA THR A 185 9.47 -6.24 -18.36
C THR A 185 8.07 -5.73 -18.70
N LYS A 186 7.43 -6.28 -19.75
CA LYS A 186 5.97 -6.12 -19.92
C LYS A 186 5.29 -6.63 -18.63
N PRO A 187 4.26 -5.94 -18.10
CA PRO A 187 3.54 -6.42 -16.93
C PRO A 187 2.88 -7.77 -17.18
N ILE A 188 2.85 -8.59 -16.14
CA ILE A 188 2.09 -9.84 -16.08
C ILE A 188 1.05 -9.79 -14.98
N VAL A 189 -0.05 -10.52 -15.16
CA VAL A 189 -1.08 -10.67 -14.13
C VAL A 189 -0.59 -11.65 -13.06
N ILE A 190 -0.64 -11.23 -11.80
CA ILE A 190 -0.46 -12.14 -10.67
C ILE A 190 -1.72 -13.02 -10.57
N PRO A 191 -1.59 -14.36 -10.56
CA PRO A 191 -2.73 -15.28 -10.61
C PRO A 191 -3.46 -15.34 -9.27
N ILE A 192 -4.26 -14.32 -8.96
CA ILE A 192 -5.13 -14.30 -7.79
C ILE A 192 -6.49 -14.90 -8.17
N PRO A 193 -6.93 -16.00 -7.54
CA PRO A 193 -8.22 -16.61 -7.85
C PRO A 193 -9.38 -15.69 -7.43
N PRO A 194 -10.48 -15.65 -8.20
CA PRO A 194 -11.71 -14.97 -7.79
C PRO A 194 -12.32 -15.66 -6.57
N VAL A 195 -13.20 -14.96 -5.86
CA VAL A 195 -13.98 -15.57 -4.76
C VAL A 195 -15.11 -16.40 -5.38
N SER A 196 -15.23 -17.68 -4.98
CA SER A 196 -16.14 -18.66 -5.57
C SER A 196 -17.63 -18.40 -5.32
N SER A 197 -17.99 -17.44 -4.46
CA SER A 197 -19.35 -17.28 -3.92
C SER A 197 -20.07 -16.01 -4.38
N ALA A 198 -19.50 -15.19 -5.27
CA ALA A 198 -20.17 -14.00 -5.77
C ALA A 198 -21.07 -14.34 -6.97
N VAL A 199 -22.26 -13.74 -7.02
CA VAL A 199 -23.20 -13.73 -8.17
C VAL A 199 -22.51 -13.26 -9.47
N HIS A 200 -21.34 -12.63 -9.35
CA HIS A 200 -20.45 -12.26 -10.44
C HIS A 200 -19.16 -13.08 -10.36
N GLN A 201 -18.80 -13.76 -11.45
CA GLN A 201 -17.61 -14.62 -11.54
C GLN A 201 -16.26 -13.88 -11.31
N GLU A 202 -16.26 -12.55 -11.28
CA GLU A 202 -15.06 -11.73 -11.08
C GLU A 202 -15.18 -10.74 -9.91
N THR A 203 -14.14 -10.73 -9.07
CA THR A 203 -13.98 -9.81 -7.93
C THR A 203 -13.01 -8.67 -8.24
N ALA A 204 -12.86 -7.71 -7.32
CA ALA A 204 -11.79 -6.71 -7.34
C ALA A 204 -10.76 -6.96 -6.23
N VAL A 205 -9.48 -6.76 -6.54
CA VAL A 205 -8.36 -6.79 -5.58
C VAL A 205 -7.75 -5.41 -5.44
N TRP A 206 -7.32 -5.07 -4.22
CA TRP A 206 -6.97 -3.71 -3.83
C TRP A 206 -5.66 -3.66 -3.05
N GLY A 207 -4.95 -2.54 -3.19
CA GLY A 207 -3.87 -2.14 -2.29
C GLY A 207 -2.83 -3.24 -2.06
N PRO A 208 -2.10 -3.66 -3.10
CA PRO A 208 -1.03 -4.62 -2.92
C PRO A 208 -0.04 -4.10 -1.88
N VAL A 209 0.51 -4.98 -1.04
CA VAL A 209 1.55 -4.67 -0.07
C VAL A 209 2.61 -5.76 -0.11
N LEU A 210 3.84 -5.39 -0.49
CA LEU A 210 4.97 -6.30 -0.54
C LEU A 210 5.76 -6.27 0.77
N HIS A 211 6.12 -7.45 1.27
CA HIS A 211 7.09 -7.65 2.34
C HIS A 211 8.05 -8.77 1.96
N TYR A 212 9.33 -8.44 1.79
CA TYR A 212 10.37 -9.43 1.56
C TYR A 212 11.03 -9.81 2.89
N ASP A 213 10.77 -11.04 3.36
CA ASP A 213 11.40 -11.55 4.57
C ASP A 213 12.79 -12.10 4.24
N LEU A 214 13.81 -11.38 4.71
CA LEU A 214 15.22 -11.75 4.53
C LEU A 214 15.60 -13.02 5.30
N LYS A 215 14.85 -13.40 6.34
CA LYS A 215 15.15 -14.59 7.14
C LYS A 215 14.78 -15.88 6.41
N THR A 216 13.57 -15.91 5.83
CA THR A 216 13.08 -17.09 5.11
C THR A 216 13.33 -17.03 3.61
N ASP A 217 13.79 -15.89 3.08
CA ASP A 217 13.95 -15.65 1.63
C ASP A 217 12.61 -15.83 0.89
N VAL A 218 11.54 -15.26 1.44
CA VAL A 218 10.17 -15.34 0.88
C VAL A 218 9.59 -13.95 0.71
N LEU A 219 8.98 -13.72 -0.44
CA LEU A 219 8.21 -12.51 -0.73
C LEU A 219 6.73 -12.75 -0.39
N TRP A 220 6.20 -11.89 0.46
CA TRP A 220 4.80 -11.86 0.85
C TRP A 220 4.09 -10.73 0.11
N LEU A 221 2.92 -11.02 -0.46
CA LEU A 221 2.04 -10.06 -1.09
C LEU A 221 0.69 -10.08 -0.38
N PHE A 222 0.45 -9.06 0.45
CA PHE A 222 -0.86 -8.81 1.06
C PHE A 222 -1.70 -7.98 0.10
N TYR A 223 -3.00 -8.17 0.13
CA TYR A 223 -3.96 -7.41 -0.67
C TYR A 223 -5.34 -7.53 -0.03
N SER A 224 -6.24 -6.62 -0.40
CA SER A 224 -7.66 -6.75 -0.01
C SER A 224 -8.48 -7.26 -1.17
N GLN A 225 -9.45 -8.14 -0.94
CA GLN A 225 -10.27 -8.75 -1.99
C GLN A 225 -11.74 -8.55 -1.68
N SER A 226 -12.47 -7.90 -2.58
CA SER A 226 -13.91 -7.72 -2.45
C SER A 226 -14.64 -9.05 -2.66
N SER A 227 -15.59 -9.34 -1.77
CA SER A 227 -16.56 -10.42 -1.92
C SER A 227 -18.00 -9.90 -2.01
N THR A 228 -18.24 -8.69 -1.50
CA THR A 228 -19.55 -8.02 -1.44
C THR A 228 -19.40 -6.52 -1.71
N CYS A 229 -20.45 -5.73 -1.48
CA CYS A 229 -20.46 -4.28 -1.68
C CYS A 229 -20.29 -3.81 -3.14
N LEU A 230 -20.79 -4.60 -4.11
CA LEU A 230 -20.85 -4.21 -5.52
C LEU A 230 -21.92 -3.14 -5.73
N LYS A 231 -21.59 -2.03 -6.38
CA LYS A 231 -22.54 -0.94 -6.66
C LYS A 231 -22.52 -0.54 -8.12
N ARG A 232 -23.64 0.00 -8.59
CA ARG A 232 -23.71 0.71 -9.86
C ARG A 232 -23.42 2.20 -9.62
N LYS A 233 -22.48 2.78 -10.36
CA LYS A 233 -22.20 4.22 -10.37
C LYS A 233 -21.94 4.64 -11.81
N ARG A 234 -22.70 5.63 -12.30
CA ARG A 234 -22.63 6.14 -13.69
C ARG A 234 -22.66 5.02 -14.73
N GLY A 235 -23.70 4.18 -14.70
CA GLY A 235 -23.87 3.04 -15.62
C GLY A 235 -22.97 1.82 -15.35
N HIS A 236 -21.84 1.97 -14.64
CA HIS A 236 -20.85 0.92 -14.45
C HIS A 236 -20.97 0.19 -13.10
N LEU A 237 -20.69 -1.12 -13.11
CA LEU A 237 -20.52 -1.91 -11.90
C LEU A 237 -19.11 -1.74 -11.32
N ARG A 238 -19.02 -1.46 -10.02
CA ARG A 238 -17.75 -1.40 -9.27
C ARG A 238 -17.94 -1.75 -7.80
N TYR A 239 -16.98 -2.44 -7.22
CA TYR A 239 -16.92 -2.72 -5.80
C TYR A 239 -16.53 -1.47 -5.00
N ALA A 240 -17.07 -1.34 -3.79
CA ALA A 240 -16.48 -0.44 -2.80
C ALA A 240 -15.04 -0.92 -2.46
N PRO A 241 -14.11 -0.01 -2.12
CA PRO A 241 -12.75 -0.40 -1.79
C PRO A 241 -12.68 -1.41 -0.63
N GLY A 242 -11.85 -2.44 -0.80
CA GLY A 242 -11.53 -3.40 0.26
C GLY A 242 -12.33 -4.70 0.23
N GLY A 243 -12.26 -5.42 1.34
CA GLY A 243 -12.93 -6.68 1.58
C GLY A 243 -12.15 -7.52 2.59
N ASP A 244 -11.91 -8.79 2.28
CA ASP A 244 -11.00 -9.63 3.07
C ASP A 244 -9.55 -9.20 2.83
N ILE A 245 -8.75 -9.07 3.89
CA ILE A 245 -7.29 -8.99 3.74
C ILE A 245 -6.76 -10.40 3.59
N LYS A 246 -6.05 -10.64 2.49
CA LYS A 246 -5.46 -11.93 2.14
C LYS A 246 -3.98 -11.78 1.86
N VAL A 247 -3.30 -12.92 1.82
CA VAL A 247 -1.88 -12.99 1.51
C VAL A 247 -1.56 -14.18 0.62
N VAL A 248 -0.64 -13.96 -0.31
CA VAL A 248 0.05 -15.00 -1.08
C VAL A 248 1.55 -14.85 -0.91
N MET A 249 2.28 -15.96 -1.01
CA MET A 249 3.72 -16.02 -0.79
C MET A 249 4.42 -16.55 -2.04
N SER A 250 5.66 -16.11 -2.25
CA SER A 250 6.48 -16.58 -3.36
C SER A 250 7.95 -16.67 -2.98
N ALA A 251 8.59 -17.77 -3.39
CA ALA A 251 10.04 -17.95 -3.27
C ALA A 251 10.80 -17.44 -4.51
N ASP A 252 10.12 -17.12 -5.62
CA ASP A 252 10.74 -16.73 -6.90
C ASP A 252 10.09 -15.48 -7.54
N ALA A 253 9.06 -14.93 -6.90
CA ALA A 253 8.17 -13.85 -7.35
C ALA A 253 7.36 -14.13 -8.62
N LEU A 254 7.36 -15.38 -9.12
CA LEU A 254 6.60 -15.82 -10.30
C LEU A 254 5.47 -16.78 -9.93
N LYS A 255 5.76 -17.74 -9.06
CA LYS A 255 4.79 -18.71 -8.53
C LYS A 255 4.33 -18.27 -7.15
N TRP A 256 3.03 -18.26 -6.95
CA TRP A 256 2.41 -17.81 -5.73
C TRP A 256 1.63 -18.95 -5.07
N THR A 257 1.66 -19.01 -3.74
CA THR A 257 0.81 -19.95 -2.98
C THR A 257 -0.66 -19.67 -3.22
N ALA A 258 -1.54 -20.60 -2.84
CA ALA A 258 -2.95 -20.29 -2.69
C ALA A 258 -3.14 -19.15 -1.66
N PRO A 259 -4.14 -18.26 -1.86
CA PRO A 259 -4.43 -17.20 -0.89
C PRO A 259 -4.81 -17.73 0.47
N THR A 260 -4.25 -17.13 1.52
CA THR A 260 -4.69 -17.31 2.90
C THR A 260 -5.35 -16.02 3.40
N THR A 261 -6.51 -16.14 4.05
CA THR A 261 -7.18 -14.97 4.65
C THR A 261 -6.49 -14.60 5.98
N VAL A 262 -6.06 -13.35 6.07
CA VAL A 262 -5.44 -12.75 7.27
C VAL A 262 -6.52 -12.12 8.15
N TYR A 263 -7.49 -11.45 7.54
CA TYR A 263 -8.59 -10.81 8.26
C TYR A 263 -9.83 -10.69 7.38
N THR A 264 -10.96 -11.19 7.87
CA THR A 264 -12.19 -11.28 7.08
C THR A 264 -12.96 -9.97 7.10
N GLN A 265 -13.68 -9.68 6.01
CA GLN A 265 -14.63 -8.58 5.96
C GLN A 265 -15.78 -8.78 6.95
N ALA A 266 -16.27 -10.02 7.10
CA ALA A 266 -17.41 -10.35 7.95
C ALA A 266 -17.18 -9.98 9.42
N ALA A 267 -15.92 -9.98 9.87
CA ALA A 267 -15.55 -9.53 11.20
C ALA A 267 -15.79 -8.03 11.42
N ASP A 268 -16.06 -7.65 12.67
CA ASP A 268 -16.20 -6.26 13.12
C ASP A 268 -17.24 -5.48 12.31
N GLY A 269 -18.45 -6.03 12.25
CA GLY A 269 -19.61 -5.37 11.65
C GLY A 269 -19.66 -5.42 10.13
N GLY A 270 -18.92 -6.34 9.48
CA GLY A 270 -19.01 -6.54 8.03
C GLY A 270 -18.30 -5.47 7.18
N LEU A 271 -17.57 -4.54 7.79
CA LEU A 271 -16.91 -3.45 7.08
C LEU A 271 -15.76 -3.96 6.20
N PRO A 272 -15.64 -3.54 4.93
CA PRO A 272 -14.47 -3.80 4.10
C PRO A 272 -13.18 -3.38 4.80
N LYS A 273 -12.17 -4.25 4.76
CA LYS A 273 -10.83 -3.97 5.29
C LYS A 273 -9.89 -3.69 4.13
N ILE A 274 -8.98 -2.73 4.32
CA ILE A 274 -8.00 -2.33 3.30
C ILE A 274 -6.59 -2.28 3.90
N VAL A 275 -5.62 -2.82 3.14
CA VAL A 275 -4.17 -2.62 3.34
C VAL A 275 -3.60 -1.81 2.17
N ALA A 276 -2.57 -1.00 2.41
CA ALA A 276 -1.96 -0.19 1.34
C ALA A 276 -0.48 0.15 1.54
N ASN A 277 0.11 -0.12 2.71
CA ASN A 277 1.48 0.27 3.03
C ASN A 277 2.21 -0.88 3.72
N GLN A 278 3.55 -0.84 3.63
CA GLN A 278 4.43 -1.91 4.14
C GLN A 278 4.20 -2.17 5.63
N LEU A 279 4.24 -3.45 6.00
CA LEU A 279 4.35 -3.85 7.40
C LEU A 279 5.74 -3.52 7.94
N VAL A 280 5.84 -3.34 9.26
CA VAL A 280 7.11 -3.20 9.98
C VAL A 280 7.37 -4.46 10.80
N VAL A 281 8.62 -4.92 10.80
CA VAL A 281 9.10 -5.96 11.73
C VAL A 281 9.76 -5.26 12.90
N HIS A 282 9.14 -5.33 14.08
CA HIS A 282 9.66 -4.73 15.30
C HIS A 282 10.93 -5.48 15.74
N LYS A 283 12.09 -4.81 15.77
CA LYS A 283 13.40 -5.46 15.97
C LYS A 283 13.48 -6.25 17.27
N ALA A 284 13.00 -5.68 18.38
CA ALA A 284 13.15 -6.27 19.70
C ALA A 284 12.32 -7.55 19.87
N SER A 285 11.06 -7.53 19.42
CA SER A 285 10.13 -8.66 19.60
C SER A 285 10.09 -9.64 18.42
N GLY A 286 10.53 -9.22 17.23
CA GLY A 286 10.31 -9.95 15.97
C GLY A 286 8.86 -9.91 15.45
N ALA A 287 7.94 -9.23 16.13
CA ALA A 287 6.55 -9.12 15.70
C ALA A 287 6.42 -8.32 14.40
N TRP A 288 5.54 -8.79 13.51
CA TRP A 288 5.17 -8.11 12.28
C TRP A 288 3.93 -7.27 12.55
N VAL A 289 3.93 -6.01 12.13
CA VAL A 289 2.85 -5.05 12.34
C VAL A 289 2.41 -4.51 10.99
N LEU A 290 1.26 -4.98 10.50
CA LEU A 290 0.66 -4.61 9.22
C LEU A 290 -0.43 -3.55 9.44
N PRO A 291 -0.29 -2.32 8.91
CA PRO A 291 -1.33 -1.31 9.03
C PRO A 291 -2.51 -1.64 8.12
N TYR A 292 -3.72 -1.41 8.62
CA TYR A 292 -4.95 -1.50 7.84
C TYR A 292 -5.94 -0.40 8.27
N TRP A 293 -6.99 -0.21 7.48
CA TRP A 293 -8.17 0.52 7.94
C TRP A 293 -9.44 -0.18 7.46
N GLN A 294 -10.56 0.24 8.01
CA GLN A 294 -11.88 -0.15 7.56
C GLN A 294 -12.70 1.09 7.26
N GLU A 295 -13.43 1.07 6.15
CA GLU A 295 -14.25 2.19 5.70
C GLU A 295 -15.67 1.70 5.40
N ARG A 296 -16.65 2.50 5.82
CA ARG A 296 -18.05 2.22 5.50
C ARG A 296 -18.29 2.39 4.00
N PRO A 297 -18.75 1.33 3.30
CA PRO A 297 -18.98 1.42 1.87
C PRO A 297 -20.21 2.32 1.62
N LYS A 298 -20.07 3.31 0.73
CA LYS A 298 -21.19 4.14 0.25
C LYS A 298 -22.02 3.34 -0.76
N THR A 299 -22.72 2.30 -0.29
CA THR A 299 -23.67 1.48 -1.08
C THR A 299 -24.64 0.73 -0.17
N ARG A 300 -25.86 0.50 -0.66
CA ARG A 300 -26.89 -0.31 0.00
C ARG A 300 -26.71 -1.82 -0.23
N SER A 301 -25.89 -2.21 -1.20
CA SER A 301 -25.60 -3.61 -1.55
C SER A 301 -24.69 -4.34 -0.55
N CYS A 302 -24.31 -3.67 0.53
CA CYS A 302 -23.49 -4.24 1.58
C CYS A 302 -24.13 -4.00 2.94
N HIS A 303 -24.53 -5.07 3.60
CA HIS A 303 -25.02 -5.00 4.97
C HIS A 303 -23.82 -4.87 5.90
N THR A 304 -23.70 -3.70 6.51
CA THR A 304 -22.68 -3.40 7.52
C THR A 304 -23.39 -2.95 8.78
N ASP A 305 -22.90 -3.38 9.94
CA ASP A 305 -23.40 -2.90 11.22
C ASP A 305 -23.22 -1.38 11.26
N ARG A 306 -24.29 -0.63 11.51
CA ARG A 306 -24.28 0.84 11.55
C ARG A 306 -23.50 1.38 12.73
N SER A 307 -23.35 0.61 13.80
CA SER A 307 -22.58 0.98 14.99
C SER A 307 -21.06 0.81 14.79
N ALA A 308 -20.64 -0.01 13.83
CA ALA A 308 -19.22 -0.26 13.58
C ALA A 308 -18.50 1.01 13.06
N PRO A 309 -17.40 1.46 13.71
CA PRO A 309 -16.73 2.69 13.31
C PRO A 309 -15.82 2.47 12.09
N THR A 310 -15.79 3.43 11.17
CA THR A 310 -14.65 3.61 10.25
C THR A 310 -13.42 3.95 11.11
N ALA A 311 -12.36 3.14 11.01
CA ALA A 311 -11.20 3.29 11.89
C ALA A 311 -9.94 2.70 11.25
N ALA A 312 -8.79 3.26 11.66
CA ALA A 312 -7.50 2.65 11.42
C ALA A 312 -7.17 1.61 12.50
N GLY A 313 -6.25 0.71 12.18
CA GLY A 313 -5.69 -0.25 13.13
C GLY A 313 -4.44 -0.93 12.57
N VAL A 314 -3.98 -1.94 13.31
CA VAL A 314 -2.89 -2.82 12.87
C VAL A 314 -3.27 -4.28 13.06
N ILE A 315 -2.71 -5.16 12.23
CA ILE A 315 -2.77 -6.61 12.38
C ILE A 315 -1.36 -7.07 12.73
N ILE A 316 -1.25 -7.85 13.81
CA ILE A 316 0.02 -8.26 14.40
C ILE A 316 0.20 -9.75 14.23
N SER A 317 1.37 -10.16 13.74
CA SER A 317 1.84 -11.54 13.82
C SER A 317 3.04 -11.62 14.75
N LYS A 318 3.00 -12.54 15.73
CA LYS A 318 4.11 -12.78 16.67
C LYS A 318 4.99 -13.98 16.27
N ASP A 319 4.61 -14.67 15.19
CA ASP A 319 5.18 -15.94 14.76
C ASP A 319 5.56 -15.92 13.27
N GLN A 320 5.99 -14.75 12.79
CA GLN A 320 6.54 -14.54 11.43
C GLN A 320 5.52 -14.88 10.33
N GLY A 321 4.29 -14.39 10.49
CA GLY A 321 3.23 -14.48 9.49
C GLY A 321 2.41 -15.77 9.53
N LYS A 322 2.67 -16.69 10.48
CA LYS A 322 1.90 -17.95 10.62
C LYS A 322 0.50 -17.70 11.17
N THR A 323 0.37 -16.87 12.19
CA THR A 323 -0.91 -16.44 12.76
C THR A 323 -0.97 -14.92 12.89
N TRP A 324 -2.20 -14.40 12.83
CA TRP A 324 -2.47 -12.97 12.81
C TRP A 324 -3.55 -12.62 13.83
N LYS A 325 -3.35 -11.52 14.55
CA LYS A 325 -4.33 -10.97 15.49
C LYS A 325 -4.52 -9.48 15.23
N VAL A 326 -5.77 -9.05 15.21
CA VAL A 326 -6.09 -7.62 15.13
C VAL A 326 -5.66 -6.96 16.44
N GLY A 327 -4.97 -5.82 16.35
CA GLY A 327 -4.66 -4.99 17.51
C GLY A 327 -5.95 -4.52 18.18
N SER A 328 -5.98 -4.51 19.52
CA SER A 328 -7.20 -4.21 20.29
C SER A 328 -7.69 -2.78 20.13
N GLN A 329 -6.80 -1.85 19.76
CA GLN A 329 -7.13 -0.44 19.64
C GLN A 329 -7.58 -0.07 18.22
N ARG A 330 -8.80 0.47 18.12
CA ARG A 330 -9.29 1.17 16.94
C ARG A 330 -8.89 2.63 17.02
N LEU A 331 -8.24 3.13 15.98
CA LEU A 331 -7.67 4.47 15.95
C LEU A 331 -8.56 5.40 15.15
N THR A 332 -9.16 6.34 15.87
CA THR A 332 -9.95 7.45 15.34
C THR A 332 -9.43 8.76 15.94
N ALA A 333 -9.78 9.88 15.32
CA ALA A 333 -9.35 11.19 15.76
C ALA A 333 -10.52 12.19 15.72
N ARG A 334 -10.64 13.01 16.76
CA ARG A 334 -11.50 14.20 16.71
C ARG A 334 -10.80 15.28 15.88
N GLY A 335 -11.53 16.01 15.05
CA GLY A 335 -10.97 17.07 14.19
C GLY A 335 -10.53 16.61 12.80
N THR A 336 -10.78 15.35 12.42
CA THR A 336 -10.66 14.89 11.03
C THR A 336 -11.69 13.82 10.73
N ARG A 337 -12.09 13.70 9.46
CA ARG A 337 -13.14 12.76 9.02
C ARG A 337 -12.70 11.30 9.10
N TYR A 338 -11.41 11.04 8.88
CA TYR A 338 -10.87 9.68 8.85
C TYR A 338 -9.35 9.65 9.05
N LEU A 339 -8.86 8.48 9.45
CA LEU A 339 -7.45 8.10 9.43
C LEU A 339 -7.34 6.85 8.55
N ILE A 340 -6.69 6.96 7.40
CA ILE A 340 -6.58 5.86 6.43
C ILE A 340 -5.16 5.76 5.86
N GLU A 341 -4.89 4.66 5.16
CA GLU A 341 -3.64 4.46 4.39
C GLU A 341 -2.35 4.61 5.21
N ALA A 342 -2.39 4.15 6.46
CA ALA A 342 -1.32 4.38 7.41
C ALA A 342 0.03 3.82 6.94
N THR A 343 1.13 4.52 7.25
CA THR A 343 2.49 4.02 7.06
C THR A 343 3.22 3.96 8.39
N LEU A 344 4.09 2.97 8.55
CA LEU A 344 4.78 2.66 9.80
C LEU A 344 6.30 2.73 9.62
N ALA A 345 7.00 3.21 10.64
CA ALA A 345 8.44 3.08 10.74
C ALA A 345 8.82 2.82 12.21
N GLU A 346 9.71 1.86 12.44
CA GLU A 346 10.34 1.69 13.75
C GLU A 346 11.39 2.78 13.95
N ILE A 347 11.27 3.51 15.05
CA ILE A 347 12.09 4.66 15.43
C ILE A 347 12.94 4.34 16.67
N SER A 348 13.74 5.29 17.14
CA SER A 348 14.62 5.09 18.31
C SER A 348 13.87 4.60 19.55
N GLY A 349 14.50 3.67 20.28
CA GLY A 349 13.96 3.05 21.49
C GLY A 349 12.95 1.93 21.25
N GLY A 350 12.89 1.34 20.05
CA GLY A 350 11.93 0.27 19.72
C GLY A 350 10.49 0.75 19.56
N ARG A 351 10.28 2.07 19.51
CA ARG A 351 8.96 2.65 19.26
C ARG A 351 8.60 2.52 17.80
N ILE A 352 7.30 2.55 17.49
CA ILE A 352 6.81 2.60 16.11
C ILE A 352 6.10 3.93 15.91
N LEU A 353 6.53 4.71 14.92
CA LEU A 353 5.82 5.88 14.42
C LEU A 353 4.82 5.43 13.34
N GLN A 354 3.59 5.89 13.45
CA GLN A 354 2.55 5.73 12.45
C GLN A 354 2.12 7.10 11.93
N LEU A 355 2.06 7.25 10.61
CA LEU A 355 1.49 8.41 9.95
C LEU A 355 0.27 8.01 9.13
N TRP A 356 -0.75 8.86 9.09
CA TRP A 356 -1.97 8.67 8.30
C TRP A 356 -2.21 9.78 7.30
N ARG A 357 -2.78 9.39 6.17
CA ARG A 357 -3.64 10.27 5.39
C ARG A 357 -4.89 10.58 6.22
N SER A 358 -5.29 11.84 6.23
CA SER A 358 -6.50 12.30 6.91
C SER A 358 -7.41 13.06 5.95
N GLY A 359 -8.66 13.32 6.37
CA GLY A 359 -9.60 14.14 5.60
C GLY A 359 -9.32 15.65 5.67
N GLY A 360 -8.16 16.05 6.21
CA GLY A 360 -7.73 17.44 6.27
C GLY A 360 -6.50 17.71 5.41
N ILE A 361 -5.88 18.87 5.62
CA ILE A 361 -4.74 19.37 4.83
C ILE A 361 -3.36 18.93 5.34
N ARG A 362 -3.32 18.04 6.34
CA ARG A 362 -2.10 17.60 7.04
C ARG A 362 -2.14 16.11 7.34
N LEU A 363 -0.96 15.51 7.48
CA LEU A 363 -0.82 14.17 8.01
C LEU A 363 -1.13 14.15 9.51
N TRP A 364 -1.59 13.00 9.99
CA TRP A 364 -1.77 12.72 11.41
C TRP A 364 -0.76 11.67 11.86
N GLN A 365 -0.43 11.65 13.14
CA GLN A 365 0.55 10.73 13.70
C GLN A 365 0.11 10.08 15.02
N SER A 366 0.70 8.93 15.33
CA SER A 366 0.68 8.30 16.65
C SER A 366 1.96 7.49 16.83
N THR A 367 2.26 7.14 18.08
CA THR A 367 3.39 6.28 18.41
C THR A 367 2.94 5.10 19.27
N SER A 368 3.61 3.97 19.08
CA SER A 368 3.51 2.78 19.93
C SER A 368 4.85 2.52 20.61
N THR A 369 4.81 2.10 21.87
CA THR A 369 6.00 1.78 22.69
C THR A 369 6.14 0.28 22.98
N ASP A 370 5.19 -0.54 22.53
CA ASP A 370 5.04 -1.96 22.88
C ASP A 370 4.94 -2.87 21.64
N GLY A 371 5.55 -2.44 20.53
CA GLY A 371 5.58 -3.22 19.29
C GLY A 371 4.26 -3.21 18.52
N GLY A 372 3.47 -2.15 18.65
CA GLY A 372 2.22 -1.93 17.92
C GLY A 372 0.96 -2.44 18.62
N VAL A 373 1.06 -2.92 19.86
CA VAL A 373 -0.07 -3.47 20.62
C VAL A 373 -0.99 -2.33 21.09
N THR A 374 -0.40 -1.26 21.64
CA THR A 374 -1.10 -0.03 22.03
C THR A 374 -0.48 1.18 21.37
N TRP A 375 -1.28 2.23 21.20
CA TRP A 375 -0.96 3.45 20.48
C TRP A 375 -1.40 4.67 21.27
N ALA A 376 -0.56 5.70 21.25
CA ALA A 376 -0.91 7.02 21.75
C ALA A 376 -2.12 7.60 21.00
N LYS A 377 -2.81 8.55 21.62
CA LYS A 377 -3.90 9.29 20.96
C LYS A 377 -3.37 9.95 19.67
N PRO A 378 -4.05 9.79 18.51
CA PRO A 378 -3.62 10.45 17.28
C PRO A 378 -3.63 11.98 17.39
N THR A 379 -2.64 12.63 16.80
CA THR A 379 -2.51 14.10 16.73
C THR A 379 -2.16 14.57 15.31
N PRO A 380 -2.57 15.77 14.88
CA PRO A 380 -2.12 16.33 13.61
C PRO A 380 -0.62 16.61 13.64
N THR A 381 0.02 16.60 12.46
CA THR A 381 1.42 16.97 12.27
C THR A 381 1.53 18.32 11.57
N GLY A 382 2.74 18.90 11.52
CA GLY A 382 3.05 20.04 10.64
C GLY A 382 3.27 19.68 9.16
N ILE A 383 3.13 18.40 8.77
CA ILE A 383 3.43 17.94 7.41
C ILE A 383 2.19 18.13 6.53
N PRO A 384 2.26 18.95 5.46
CA PRO A 384 1.13 19.17 4.58
C PRO A 384 0.77 17.91 3.79
N ASN A 385 -0.52 17.74 3.49
CA ASN A 385 -1.00 16.64 2.68
C ASN A 385 -2.32 17.01 1.98
N PRO A 386 -2.42 16.89 0.64
CA PRO A 386 -3.65 17.11 -0.10
C PRO A 386 -4.52 15.85 -0.12
N ASN A 387 -4.74 15.25 1.06
CA ASN A 387 -5.53 14.03 1.21
C ASN A 387 -5.05 12.89 0.28
N THR A 388 -3.78 12.48 0.43
CA THR A 388 -3.13 11.44 -0.38
C THR A 388 -2.24 10.53 0.46
N LYS A 389 -2.20 9.24 0.12
CA LYS A 389 -1.29 8.26 0.69
C LYS A 389 0.16 8.76 0.68
N VAL A 390 0.89 8.39 1.72
CA VAL A 390 2.33 8.57 1.88
C VAL A 390 3.01 7.23 2.18
N ASN A 391 4.34 7.19 2.16
CA ASN A 391 5.10 6.01 2.59
C ASN A 391 6.35 6.43 3.35
N MET A 392 6.55 5.81 4.50
CA MET A 392 7.76 5.89 5.31
C MET A 392 8.56 4.60 5.21
N VAL A 393 9.88 4.73 5.21
CA VAL A 393 10.80 3.60 5.35
C VAL A 393 12.02 4.02 6.15
N ARG A 394 12.54 3.10 6.96
CA ARG A 394 13.85 3.29 7.59
C ARG A 394 14.94 3.16 6.52
N VAL A 395 15.81 4.16 6.43
CA VAL A 395 16.87 4.24 5.41
C VAL A 395 18.07 3.39 5.82
N ASP A 396 18.51 3.51 7.07
CA ASP A 396 19.73 2.88 7.53
C ASP A 396 19.63 2.35 8.98
N ALA A 397 20.76 1.87 9.50
CA ALA A 397 20.84 1.37 10.88
C ALA A 397 20.81 2.48 11.94
N THR A 398 20.97 3.75 11.56
CA THR A 398 21.03 4.91 12.47
C THR A 398 19.65 5.47 12.83
N ASN A 399 18.58 4.74 12.51
CA ASN A 399 17.17 5.12 12.70
C ASN A 399 16.72 6.33 11.86
N GLN A 400 17.43 6.62 10.78
CA GLN A 400 16.98 7.60 9.80
C GLN A 400 15.76 7.10 9.03
N ILE A 401 14.78 7.98 8.80
CA ILE A 401 13.51 7.65 8.14
C ILE A 401 13.32 8.55 6.94
N ALA A 402 13.03 7.96 5.78
CA ALA A 402 12.59 8.69 4.60
C ALA A 402 11.06 8.64 4.49
N LEU A 403 10.46 9.77 4.11
CA LEU A 403 9.03 9.93 3.86
C LEU A 403 8.84 10.46 2.44
N ALA A 404 8.12 9.69 1.61
CA ALA A 404 7.63 10.15 0.32
C ALA A 404 6.18 10.64 0.48
N PHE A 405 5.93 11.90 0.13
CA PHE A 405 4.64 12.56 0.36
C PHE A 405 4.40 13.68 -0.66
N ASN A 406 3.13 14.05 -0.81
CA ASN A 406 2.75 15.21 -1.62
C ASN A 406 2.76 16.47 -0.73
N ASP A 407 3.67 17.39 -1.02
CA ASP A 407 3.99 18.56 -0.20
C ASP A 407 3.12 19.76 -0.59
N VAL A 408 1.81 19.61 -0.42
CA VAL A 408 0.79 20.62 -0.73
C VAL A 408 -0.27 20.61 0.36
N SER A 409 -0.67 21.78 0.85
CA SER A 409 -1.78 21.92 1.80
C SER A 409 -3.10 22.01 1.05
N GLY A 410 -3.82 20.89 0.90
CA GLY A 410 -5.08 20.84 0.14
C GLY A 410 -4.90 20.99 -1.38
N GLY A 411 -5.99 20.81 -2.13
CA GLY A 411 -6.00 20.94 -3.59
C GLY A 411 -5.29 19.81 -4.36
N PRO A 412 -4.84 20.08 -5.61
CA PRO A 412 -4.30 19.05 -6.50
C PRO A 412 -3.02 18.36 -6.02
N ARG A 413 -2.89 17.05 -6.27
CA ARG A 413 -1.73 16.22 -5.89
C ARG A 413 -0.52 16.41 -6.81
N ARG A 414 0.07 17.60 -6.85
CA ARG A 414 1.04 18.01 -7.90
C ARG A 414 2.50 18.14 -7.48
N ARG A 415 2.85 17.94 -6.20
CA ARG A 415 4.25 18.08 -5.74
C ARG A 415 4.67 16.89 -4.89
N LEU A 416 5.16 15.83 -5.55
CA LEU A 416 5.67 14.66 -4.86
C LEU A 416 7.14 14.88 -4.44
N ARG A 417 7.45 14.69 -3.16
CA ARG A 417 8.77 14.92 -2.57
C ARG A 417 9.21 13.77 -1.68
N VAL A 418 10.50 13.74 -1.39
CA VAL A 418 11.06 12.98 -0.28
C VAL A 418 11.60 13.94 0.78
N ALA A 419 11.20 13.71 2.03
CA ALA A 419 11.83 14.27 3.21
C ALA A 419 12.49 13.17 4.05
N VAL A 420 13.47 13.55 4.86
CA VAL A 420 14.17 12.66 5.79
C VAL A 420 14.14 13.24 7.19
N SER A 421 14.00 12.36 8.18
CA SER A 421 14.13 12.66 9.60
C SER A 421 15.28 11.85 10.20
N ASP A 422 16.12 12.53 10.99
CA ASP A 422 17.20 11.96 11.81
C ASP A 422 16.90 12.03 13.32
N ASP A 423 15.72 12.53 13.69
CA ASP A 423 15.28 12.75 15.07
C ASP A 423 13.99 11.98 15.42
N SER A 424 13.85 10.78 14.84
CA SER A 424 12.70 9.88 15.09
C SER A 424 11.33 10.45 14.69
N GLY A 425 11.30 11.28 13.64
CA GLY A 425 10.09 11.86 13.06
C GLY A 425 9.64 13.17 13.69
N ALA A 426 10.43 13.76 14.59
CA ALA A 426 10.10 15.04 15.22
C ALA A 426 10.23 16.22 14.23
N SER A 427 11.23 16.17 13.34
CA SER A 427 11.41 17.12 12.25
C SER A 427 11.72 16.43 10.93
N TRP A 428 11.40 17.11 9.82
CA TRP A 428 11.49 16.55 8.47
C TRP A 428 12.19 17.53 7.53
N LYS A 429 13.37 17.15 7.05
CA LYS A 429 14.12 17.91 6.05
C LYS A 429 13.73 17.42 4.66
N ARG A 430 13.21 18.32 3.82
CA ARG A 430 12.98 18.05 2.39
C ARG A 430 14.32 17.89 1.70
N VAL A 431 14.53 16.75 1.03
CA VAL A 431 15.82 16.43 0.40
C VAL A 431 15.73 16.25 -1.11
N MET A 432 14.52 16.02 -1.66
CA MET A 432 14.35 15.77 -3.09
C MET A 432 12.93 16.12 -3.58
N ASP A 433 12.87 16.73 -4.76
CA ASP A 433 11.68 16.81 -5.60
C ASP A 433 11.62 15.58 -6.52
N ILE A 434 10.57 14.76 -6.38
CA ILE A 434 10.44 13.50 -7.16
C ILE A 434 9.74 13.76 -8.48
N ASP A 435 8.62 14.48 -8.42
CA ASP A 435 7.87 14.89 -9.60
C ASP A 435 7.03 16.13 -9.27
N SER A 436 7.01 17.04 -10.22
CA SER A 436 6.21 18.26 -10.20
C SER A 436 5.87 18.61 -11.64
N SER A 437 4.58 18.60 -12.01
CA SER A 437 4.12 18.98 -13.34
C SER A 437 3.10 20.11 -13.27
N GLY A 438 2.91 20.73 -14.44
CA GLY A 438 1.77 21.60 -14.70
C GLY A 438 0.42 20.84 -14.69
N VAL A 439 -0.64 21.61 -14.94
CA VAL A 439 -2.05 21.21 -14.89
C VAL A 439 -2.31 19.86 -15.57
N GLY A 440 -3.18 19.03 -14.98
CA GLY A 440 -3.73 17.84 -15.64
C GLY A 440 -3.28 16.48 -15.09
N LEU A 441 -2.19 16.42 -14.34
CA LEU A 441 -1.67 15.17 -13.75
C LEU A 441 -1.57 15.25 -12.23
N HIS A 442 -1.86 14.13 -11.57
CA HIS A 442 -1.68 13.89 -10.14
C HIS A 442 -0.61 12.83 -9.90
N PHE A 443 0.28 13.08 -8.95
CA PHE A 443 1.32 12.16 -8.47
C PHE A 443 0.94 11.63 -7.10
N SER A 444 0.59 10.36 -7.02
CA SER A 444 -0.10 9.84 -5.85
C SER A 444 0.46 8.47 -5.43
N TYR A 445 0.20 8.09 -4.18
CA TYR A 445 0.47 6.75 -3.63
C TYR A 445 1.92 6.27 -3.81
N PRO A 446 2.91 7.04 -3.32
CA PRO A 446 4.29 6.61 -3.37
C PRO A 446 4.52 5.37 -2.47
N THR A 447 5.53 4.58 -2.83
CA THR A 447 6.14 3.53 -2.02
C THR A 447 7.65 3.57 -2.21
N ILE A 448 8.40 3.44 -1.12
CA ILE A 448 9.86 3.47 -1.12
C ILE A 448 10.41 2.05 -0.89
N ALA A 449 11.41 1.67 -1.68
CA ALA A 449 12.34 0.59 -1.34
C ALA A 449 13.76 1.15 -1.22
N VAL A 450 14.56 0.55 -0.33
CA VAL A 450 15.91 1.03 -0.01
C VAL A 450 16.98 0.02 -0.47
N GLN A 451 18.05 0.53 -1.09
CA GLN A 451 19.27 -0.22 -1.40
C GLN A 451 20.49 0.62 -1.00
N GLY A 452 21.07 0.35 0.17
CA GLY A 452 22.10 1.23 0.73
C GLY A 452 21.49 2.62 0.92
N CYS A 453 22.12 3.65 0.38
CA CYS A 453 21.58 5.02 0.40
C CYS A 453 20.72 5.38 -0.82
N ARG A 454 20.42 4.41 -1.68
CA ARG A 454 19.57 4.57 -2.87
C ARG A 454 18.11 4.30 -2.50
N LEU A 455 17.25 5.27 -2.78
CA LEU A 455 15.80 5.21 -2.64
C LEU A 455 15.17 4.93 -4.01
N LEU A 456 14.33 3.90 -4.08
CA LEU A 456 13.48 3.59 -5.23
C LEU A 456 12.05 3.99 -4.86
N VAL A 457 11.55 5.08 -5.42
CA VAL A 457 10.22 5.65 -5.13
C VAL A 457 9.28 5.35 -6.30
N ALA A 458 8.43 4.34 -6.15
CA ALA A 458 7.39 4.01 -7.12
C ALA A 458 6.10 4.78 -6.81
N TYR A 459 5.40 5.29 -7.82
CA TYR A 459 4.21 6.13 -7.62
C TYR A 459 3.27 6.10 -8.84
N SER A 460 2.02 6.48 -8.61
CA SER A 460 0.98 6.52 -9.63
C SER A 460 0.85 7.89 -10.26
N LEU A 461 0.72 7.92 -11.59
CA LEU A 461 0.33 9.09 -12.37
C LEU A 461 -1.13 8.94 -12.79
N MET A 462 -1.96 9.90 -12.43
CA MET A 462 -3.38 9.92 -12.77
C MET A 462 -3.75 11.19 -13.54
N ARG A 463 -4.65 11.07 -14.51
CA ARG A 463 -5.24 12.19 -15.25
C ARG A 463 -6.30 12.88 -14.39
N HIS A 464 -6.28 14.21 -14.30
CA HIS A 464 -7.19 15.00 -13.47
C HIS A 464 -7.58 16.33 -14.16
N GLY A 465 -8.81 16.80 -13.93
CA GLY A 465 -9.35 18.09 -14.43
C GLY A 465 -9.70 18.16 -15.92
N HIS A 466 -8.97 17.44 -16.79
CA HIS A 466 -9.25 17.36 -18.24
C HIS A 466 -8.79 16.02 -18.81
N ARG A 467 -9.43 14.92 -18.39
CA ARG A 467 -8.97 13.57 -18.71
C ARG A 467 -8.95 13.30 -20.22
N ASP A 468 -9.90 13.84 -20.97
CA ASP A 468 -10.03 13.60 -22.42
C ASP A 468 -8.98 14.36 -23.22
N LYS A 469 -8.43 15.45 -22.66
CA LYS A 469 -7.35 16.22 -23.28
C LYS A 469 -5.96 15.62 -23.03
N ILE A 470 -5.85 14.66 -22.12
CA ILE A 470 -4.58 14.06 -21.74
C ILE A 470 -4.59 12.60 -22.21
N PRO A 471 -3.69 12.21 -23.12
CA PRO A 471 -3.59 10.84 -23.57
C PRO A 471 -3.45 9.87 -22.39
N ILE A 472 -4.14 8.73 -22.46
CA ILE A 472 -4.10 7.72 -21.39
C ILE A 472 -2.67 7.24 -21.09
N SER A 473 -1.81 7.24 -22.11
CA SER A 473 -0.38 6.93 -22.02
C SER A 473 0.43 7.88 -21.14
N LYS A 474 -0.11 9.04 -20.74
CA LYS A 474 0.50 9.93 -19.74
C LYS A 474 0.19 9.54 -18.29
N SER A 475 -0.65 8.52 -18.08
CA SER A 475 -0.95 7.92 -16.78
C SER A 475 -0.34 6.53 -16.65
N GLY A 476 -0.26 6.03 -15.42
CA GLY A 476 0.29 4.71 -15.13
C GLY A 476 1.23 4.73 -13.92
N ILE A 477 2.28 3.92 -13.97
CA ILE A 477 3.25 3.75 -12.88
C ILE A 477 4.61 4.30 -13.29
N LYS A 478 5.14 5.21 -12.48
CA LYS A 478 6.52 5.70 -12.58
C LYS A 478 7.35 5.23 -11.40
N LEU A 479 8.66 5.22 -11.61
CA LEU A 479 9.66 5.01 -10.59
C LEU A 479 10.71 6.11 -10.68
N HIS A 480 11.08 6.67 -9.52
CA HIS A 480 12.18 7.60 -9.37
C HIS A 480 13.25 6.95 -8.50
N ILE A 481 14.50 7.09 -8.91
CA ILE A 481 15.66 6.57 -8.22
C ILE A 481 16.49 7.77 -7.77
N ALA A 482 16.67 7.91 -6.46
CA ALA A 482 17.48 8.95 -5.85
C ALA A 482 18.50 8.33 -4.91
N THR A 483 19.66 8.97 -4.78
CA THR A 483 20.69 8.57 -3.82
C THR A 483 20.90 9.67 -2.80
N LEU A 484 20.76 9.30 -1.53
CA LEU A 484 21.08 10.14 -0.40
C LEU A 484 22.60 10.21 -0.20
N PRO A 485 23.14 11.35 0.26
CA PRO A 485 24.59 11.50 0.45
C PRO A 485 25.10 10.65 1.61
N SER A 486 26.02 9.73 1.35
CA SER A 486 26.68 8.90 2.36
C SER A 486 27.97 9.53 2.90
N THR A 487 28.35 9.17 4.12
CA THR A 487 29.65 9.54 4.72
C THR A 487 30.82 8.69 4.23
N GLU A 488 30.53 7.52 3.63
CA GLU A 488 31.51 6.67 2.97
C GLU A 488 31.44 6.89 1.45
N GLY A 489 32.60 7.00 0.80
CA GLY A 489 32.70 7.14 -0.66
C GLY A 489 32.08 5.94 -1.40
N PRO A 490 31.85 6.04 -2.72
CA PRO A 490 31.19 4.98 -3.49
C PRO A 490 31.90 3.64 -3.24
N PRO A 491 31.16 2.52 -3.12
CA PRO A 491 31.78 1.21 -3.00
C PRO A 491 32.70 1.03 -4.21
N SER A 492 34.00 0.85 -3.93
CA SER A 492 35.01 0.51 -4.92
C SER A 492 34.46 -0.62 -5.79
N ALA A 493 34.26 -0.36 -7.07
CA ALA A 493 34.06 -1.41 -8.04
C ALA A 493 35.32 -2.29 -7.97
N ALA A 494 35.18 -3.53 -7.52
CA ALA A 494 36.28 -4.49 -7.50
C ALA A 494 36.77 -4.72 -8.94
N GLY A 495 37.74 -3.90 -9.36
CA GLY A 495 38.59 -4.17 -10.51
C GLY A 495 39.59 -5.28 -10.17
N PRO A 496 40.12 -5.99 -11.17
CA PRO A 496 41.09 -7.05 -10.94
C PRO A 496 42.35 -6.47 -10.28
N PRO A 497 43.09 -7.28 -9.47
CA PRO A 497 44.20 -6.78 -8.68
C PRO A 497 45.29 -6.24 -9.61
N ARG A 498 45.61 -4.95 -9.48
CA ARG A 498 46.80 -4.36 -10.10
C ARG A 498 47.97 -4.47 -9.14
N ALA A 499 49.05 -5.07 -9.65
CA ALA A 499 50.36 -5.14 -9.02
C ALA A 499 50.90 -3.73 -8.69
N GLY A 500 51.57 -3.61 -7.55
CA GLY A 500 51.90 -2.34 -6.92
C GLY A 500 53.08 -1.58 -7.53
N ALA A 501 53.22 -0.34 -7.08
CA ALA A 501 54.50 0.36 -6.91
C ALA A 501 54.27 1.71 -6.21
N GLY A 502 55.16 2.04 -5.25
CA GLY A 502 55.71 3.39 -5.12
C GLY A 502 55.08 4.34 -4.10
N LEU A 503 55.65 4.33 -2.89
CA LEU A 503 55.61 5.42 -1.91
C LEU A 503 56.38 6.65 -2.40
N LYS A 504 55.82 7.85 -2.16
CA LYS A 504 56.43 9.20 -1.91
C LYS A 504 55.22 10.13 -1.69
N GLY A 505 55.12 11.08 -0.77
CA GLY A 505 56.02 11.78 0.13
C GLY A 505 55.41 13.18 0.31
N SER A 506 55.14 13.58 1.57
CA SER A 506 54.87 14.91 2.15
C SER A 506 54.39 16.10 1.30
N GLU A 507 53.36 16.83 1.77
CA GLU A 507 53.51 18.16 2.43
C GLU A 507 52.16 18.73 2.90
N ARG A 508 52.21 19.69 3.84
CA ARG A 508 51.12 20.16 4.71
C ARG A 508 50.96 21.69 4.58
N ALA A 509 49.73 22.14 4.83
CA ALA A 509 49.27 23.47 5.28
C ALA A 509 48.89 24.51 4.20
N PRO A 510 48.06 25.54 4.52
CA PRO A 510 47.17 25.76 5.68
C PRO A 510 45.68 26.05 5.30
N ALA A 511 44.88 26.25 6.35
CA ALA A 511 43.44 26.46 6.39
C ALA A 511 42.98 27.88 6.03
N GLU A 512 41.79 27.99 5.44
CA GLU A 512 40.98 29.21 5.39
C GLU A 512 39.66 28.99 6.13
N GLU A 513 39.36 29.92 7.04
CA GLU A 513 38.09 30.05 7.76
C GLU A 513 37.06 30.74 6.86
N ASP A 514 35.90 30.12 6.65
CA ASP A 514 34.73 30.81 6.12
C ASP A 514 33.59 30.80 7.15
N LYS A 515 33.24 32.00 7.61
CA LYS A 515 32.09 32.30 8.44
C LYS A 515 30.82 32.22 7.59
N LEU A 516 29.89 31.34 7.95
CA LEU A 516 28.53 31.34 7.40
C LEU A 516 27.50 31.45 8.53
N VAL A 517 26.80 32.59 8.51
CA VAL A 517 25.67 32.93 9.38
C VAL A 517 24.49 32.02 9.04
N GLY A 518 24.11 31.17 9.99
CA GLY A 518 22.95 30.29 9.86
C GLY A 518 21.66 30.96 10.32
N PHE A 519 20.68 31.10 9.43
CA PHE A 519 19.29 31.30 9.81
C PHE A 519 18.65 29.94 10.08
N SER A 520 18.31 29.66 11.34
CA SER A 520 17.45 28.53 11.71
C SER A 520 15.99 29.00 11.67
N VAL A 521 15.14 28.34 10.89
CA VAL A 521 13.68 28.46 11.05
C VAL A 521 13.26 27.39 12.04
N ILE A 522 12.99 27.82 13.28
CA ILE A 522 12.39 27.00 14.32
C ILE A 522 10.89 26.94 14.00
N ALA A 523 10.38 25.78 13.60
CA ALA A 523 8.94 25.54 13.62
C ALA A 523 8.52 25.31 15.08
N GLN A 524 7.99 26.36 15.72
CA GLN A 524 7.37 26.23 17.04
C GLN A 524 6.09 25.40 16.92
N ASN A 525 6.00 24.39 17.78
CA ASN A 525 4.84 23.51 17.92
C ASN A 525 3.79 24.25 18.77
N ASP A 526 3.06 25.19 18.16
CA ASP A 526 2.01 25.91 18.89
C ASP A 526 0.69 25.13 18.83
N SER A 527 0.32 24.57 19.97
CA SER A 527 -0.92 23.84 20.20
C SER A 527 -1.93 24.74 20.89
N SER A 528 -2.20 25.91 20.30
CA SER A 528 -3.22 26.82 20.83
C SER A 528 -4.63 26.35 20.43
N PRO A 529 -5.64 26.47 21.32
CA PRO A 529 -7.04 26.15 21.02
C PRO A 529 -7.60 26.94 19.83
N GLU A 530 -7.06 28.12 19.55
CA GLU A 530 -7.50 28.99 18.45
C GLU A 530 -7.08 28.48 17.05
N ILE A 531 -5.91 27.82 16.94
CA ILE A 531 -5.47 27.19 15.69
C ILE A 531 -6.33 25.96 15.38
N LEU A 532 -6.67 25.17 16.40
CA LEU A 532 -7.58 24.02 16.25
C LEU A 532 -9.00 24.45 15.86
N ALA A 533 -9.48 25.61 16.34
CA ALA A 533 -10.77 26.17 15.95
C ALA A 533 -10.77 26.70 14.51
N ARG A 534 -9.69 27.36 14.07
CA ARG A 534 -9.50 27.79 12.67
C ARG A 534 -9.39 26.61 11.71
N ASP A 535 -8.67 25.56 12.10
CA ASP A 535 -8.56 24.32 11.33
C ASP A 535 -9.92 23.58 11.26
N ALA A 536 -10.75 23.63 12.31
CA ALA A 536 -12.11 23.09 12.30
C ALA A 536 -13.05 23.86 11.35
N ALA A 537 -12.96 25.19 11.32
CA ALA A 537 -13.72 26.03 10.39
C ALA A 537 -13.33 25.79 8.92
N LEU A 538 -12.04 25.61 8.64
CA LEU A 538 -11.55 25.24 7.31
C LEU A 538 -11.99 23.82 6.90
N VAL A 539 -12.02 22.88 7.86
CA VAL A 539 -12.55 21.52 7.64
C VAL A 539 -14.05 21.55 7.34
N HIS A 540 -14.83 22.44 7.94
CA HIS A 540 -16.25 22.65 7.60
C HIS A 540 -16.42 23.26 6.21
N ALA A 541 -15.65 24.29 5.83
CA ALA A 541 -15.70 24.85 4.47
C ALA A 541 -15.28 23.85 3.38
N LEU A 542 -14.37 22.92 3.69
CA LEU A 542 -13.98 21.83 2.80
C LEU A 542 -14.96 20.65 2.82
N GLN A 543 -15.87 20.54 3.80
CA GLN A 543 -16.93 19.52 3.79
C GLN A 543 -17.96 19.80 2.69
N ASP A 544 -18.22 21.07 2.38
CA ASP A 544 -19.17 21.47 1.33
C ASP A 544 -18.56 21.32 -0.07
N LEU A 545 -17.24 21.51 -0.23
CA LEU A 545 -16.53 21.29 -1.49
C LEU A 545 -16.26 19.80 -1.82
N GLU A 546 -16.37 18.89 -0.83
CA GLU A 546 -16.15 17.44 -1.03
C GLU A 546 -17.44 16.64 -1.26
N GLN A 547 -18.62 17.28 -1.30
CA GLN A 547 -19.81 16.62 -1.85
C GLN A 547 -19.61 16.29 -3.35
N ASP A 548 -18.68 16.99 -4.01
CA ASP A 548 -18.34 16.85 -5.43
C ASP A 548 -16.90 16.35 -5.70
N GLU A 549 -16.17 15.76 -4.72
CA GLU A 549 -14.79 15.29 -4.96
C GLU A 549 -14.43 13.89 -4.42
N VAL A 550 -15.42 13.03 -4.17
CA VAL A 550 -15.20 11.57 -4.07
C VAL A 550 -15.81 10.86 -5.28
N GLY A 551 -15.18 11.15 -6.41
CA GLY A 551 -15.40 10.54 -7.71
C GLY A 551 -16.41 11.29 -8.55
N ASP A 552 -16.03 12.48 -9.03
CA ASP A 552 -16.80 13.29 -9.97
C ASP A 552 -16.04 13.40 -11.29
N ASP A 553 -16.20 12.35 -12.08
CA ASP A 553 -16.55 12.46 -13.51
C ASP A 553 -17.91 13.16 -13.74
N GLU A 554 -17.92 14.49 -13.73
CA GLU A 554 -19.00 15.25 -14.36
C GLU A 554 -18.83 15.17 -15.89
N ASP A 555 -19.87 14.73 -16.58
CA ASP A 555 -20.22 15.13 -17.96
C ASP A 555 -21.69 14.71 -18.22
N GLY A 556 -22.51 15.69 -18.61
CA GLY A 556 -23.70 15.51 -19.46
C GLY A 556 -24.98 14.98 -18.82
N GLU A 557 -25.98 15.85 -18.73
CA GLU A 557 -27.39 15.53 -18.52
C GLU A 557 -27.90 14.53 -19.58
N ASP A 558 -28.64 13.51 -19.16
CA ASP A 558 -29.73 12.93 -19.94
C ASP A 558 -30.84 12.49 -18.97
N VAL A 559 -32.03 13.03 -19.22
CA VAL A 559 -33.26 12.79 -18.48
C VAL A 559 -33.90 11.52 -19.05
N ASP A 560 -33.86 10.41 -18.30
CA ASP A 560 -34.67 9.23 -18.63
C ASP A 560 -36.13 9.48 -18.19
N ASN A 561 -36.96 9.93 -19.13
CA ASN A 561 -38.40 9.68 -19.08
C ASN A 561 -38.71 8.50 -20.00
N GLU A 562 -39.04 7.36 -19.41
CA GLU A 562 -39.83 6.34 -20.10
C GLU A 562 -41.26 6.87 -20.21
N ASP A 563 -41.73 7.16 -21.43
CA ASP A 563 -43.13 6.90 -21.80
C ASP A 563 -43.32 6.87 -23.33
N ASP A 564 -44.28 6.02 -23.70
CA ASP A 564 -44.60 5.48 -25.01
C ASP A 564 -45.19 6.46 -26.04
N SER A 565 -45.00 6.06 -27.32
CA SER A 565 -45.94 6.23 -28.47
C SER A 565 -45.98 7.50 -29.36
N SER A 566 -45.72 7.22 -30.65
CA SER A 566 -46.45 7.68 -31.86
C SER A 566 -46.15 9.02 -32.57
N ALA A 567 -45.91 8.87 -33.88
CA ALA A 567 -46.39 9.68 -35.02
C ALA A 567 -45.81 11.09 -35.31
N SER A 568 -44.97 11.13 -36.36
CA SER A 568 -45.01 12.03 -37.55
C SER A 568 -45.43 13.51 -37.42
N SER A 569 -44.55 14.43 -37.85
CA SER A 569 -44.64 15.15 -39.15
C SER A 569 -43.83 16.47 -39.19
N GLN A 570 -43.44 16.81 -40.43
CA GLN A 570 -42.78 17.99 -41.01
C GLN A 570 -42.99 19.37 -40.34
N LEU A 571 -41.96 20.24 -40.36
CA LEU A 571 -41.92 21.46 -41.21
C LEU A 571 -40.64 22.33 -41.04
N ASN A 572 -40.34 23.01 -42.15
CA ASN A 572 -39.23 23.91 -42.49
C ASN A 572 -38.98 25.14 -41.59
N SER A 573 -37.73 25.61 -41.55
CA SER A 573 -37.21 26.89 -42.13
C SER A 573 -35.88 27.27 -41.44
N GLN A 574 -34.73 27.29 -42.14
CA GLN A 574 -34.11 28.43 -42.82
C GLN A 574 -34.00 29.73 -41.97
N VAL A 575 -32.78 30.16 -41.62
CA VAL A 575 -32.06 31.35 -42.16
C VAL A 575 -30.86 31.77 -41.27
N ASP A 576 -29.71 31.87 -41.95
CA ASP A 576 -28.50 32.72 -41.83
C ASP A 576 -27.77 33.15 -40.54
N SER A 577 -26.46 32.83 -40.59
CA SER A 577 -25.24 33.65 -40.45
C SER A 577 -25.20 34.96 -39.63
N SER A 578 -24.24 35.03 -38.69
CA SER A 578 -22.95 35.75 -38.84
C SER A 578 -22.35 36.23 -37.50
N PHE A 579 -21.02 36.29 -37.49
CA PHE A 579 -20.09 36.68 -36.42
C PHE A 579 -20.35 38.07 -35.80
N ILE A 580 -19.97 38.27 -34.52
CA ILE A 580 -19.16 39.39 -33.99
C ILE A 580 -18.89 39.19 -32.47
N SER A 581 -17.66 39.44 -32.04
CA SER A 581 -17.19 39.71 -30.67
C SER A 581 -16.43 41.07 -30.71
N PRO A 582 -15.99 41.78 -29.63
CA PRO A 582 -16.03 41.51 -28.18
C PRO A 582 -16.34 42.78 -27.29
N ARG A 583 -16.10 42.65 -25.96
CA ARG A 583 -15.91 43.66 -24.86
C ARG A 583 -17.15 43.85 -23.94
N ASN A 584 -17.08 44.04 -22.60
CA ASN A 584 -15.99 44.27 -21.64
C ASN A 584 -16.49 44.23 -20.16
N LYS A 585 -15.52 44.18 -19.21
CA LYS A 585 -15.55 44.58 -17.75
C LYS A 585 -16.26 43.62 -16.77
N THR A 586 -15.76 43.36 -15.54
CA THR A 586 -14.96 44.22 -14.62
C THR A 586 -14.11 43.41 -13.62
N GLN A 587 -13.00 44.01 -13.17
CA GLN A 587 -12.01 43.53 -12.20
C GLN A 587 -12.48 43.57 -10.73
N VAL A 588 -11.88 42.70 -9.90
CA VAL A 588 -11.91 42.72 -8.42
C VAL A 588 -10.57 43.27 -7.91
N PRO A 589 -10.53 44.17 -6.91
CA PRO A 589 -9.29 44.65 -6.32
C PRO A 589 -8.86 43.88 -5.05
N ILE A 590 -7.55 43.93 -4.83
CA ILE A 590 -6.77 43.46 -3.68
C ILE A 590 -6.84 44.51 -2.55
N PHE A 591 -6.85 44.10 -1.27
CA PHE A 591 -6.28 44.93 -0.19
C PHE A 591 -5.65 44.13 0.95
N SER A 592 -4.53 44.66 1.44
CA SER A 592 -3.75 44.25 2.61
C SER A 592 -3.91 45.25 3.77
N VAL A 593 -4.00 44.69 4.99
CA VAL A 593 -3.51 45.11 6.33
C VAL A 593 -3.37 46.61 6.67
N GLY A 594 -3.99 47.02 7.80
CA GLY A 594 -3.58 48.19 8.60
C GLY A 594 -4.46 48.49 9.83
N ASN A 595 -3.87 48.38 11.03
CA ASN A 595 -4.12 48.92 12.39
C ASN A 595 -5.44 49.62 12.84
N THR A 596 -5.76 49.35 14.12
CA THR A 596 -6.69 49.94 15.14
C THR A 596 -6.60 51.47 15.36
N PRO A 597 -7.40 52.16 16.25
CA PRO A 597 -8.55 51.76 17.12
C PRO A 597 -9.77 52.74 17.11
N ASP A 598 -10.75 52.45 17.98
CA ASP A 598 -11.70 53.38 18.66
C ASP A 598 -12.86 54.04 17.87
N THR A 599 -14.10 53.63 18.18
CA THR A 599 -15.05 54.35 19.05
C THR A 599 -16.52 53.97 18.80
N LYS A 600 -17.24 53.79 19.91
CA LYS A 600 -18.63 54.23 20.20
C LYS A 600 -19.81 53.74 19.32
N HIS A 601 -20.59 52.89 20.01
CA HIS A 601 -22.01 53.10 20.37
C HIS A 601 -23.15 52.89 19.37
N ILE A 602 -24.18 52.24 19.93
CA ILE A 602 -25.59 52.13 19.54
C ILE A 602 -25.81 51.07 18.46
N GLY A 603 -26.61 50.02 18.62
CA GLY A 603 -27.62 49.63 19.62
C GLY A 603 -28.58 48.67 18.90
N ARG A 604 -29.28 47.79 19.67
CA ARG A 604 -30.63 47.18 19.45
C ARG A 604 -31.10 46.95 18.00
N GLU A 605 -31.73 45.85 17.59
CA GLU A 605 -32.65 44.87 18.15
C GLU A 605 -32.94 43.92 16.94
N ASP A 606 -32.91 42.60 17.11
CA ASP A 606 -34.07 41.68 17.10
C ASP A 606 -34.47 41.09 15.73
N ALA A 607 -35.05 39.88 15.83
CA ALA A 607 -35.72 39.01 14.84
C ALA A 607 -34.79 38.16 13.94
N GLU A 608 -34.63 36.85 14.20
CA GLU A 608 -35.56 35.74 13.84
C GLU A 608 -35.72 35.59 12.32
N ASP A 609 -34.93 34.69 11.71
CA ASP A 609 -35.37 33.36 11.21
C ASP A 609 -34.16 32.49 10.83
#